data_AF-A0A6M4MAN1-F1
#
_entry.id   AF-A0A6M4MAN1-F1
#
_cell.length_a   1.000
_cell.length_b   1.000
_cell.length_c   1.000
_cell.angle_alpha   90.00
_cell.angle_beta   90.00
_cell.angle_gamma   90.00
#
_symmetry.space_group_name_H-M   'P 1'
#
loop_
_entity.id
_entity.type
_entity.pdbx_description
1 polymer ?
#
loop_
_entity_poly.entity_id
_entity_poly.type
_entity_poly.pdbx_seq_one_letter_code
_entity_poly.pdbx_strand_id
1 'polypeptide(L)' 'MSNFTLELEAMAGTSIEDVISEAKDLAGRLGIAYVKFDFNGVSMSIRQRSDVKEAADKFREALRKSHKFVVA' A
#
# COMPACT_ATOMS: atom_id res chain seq x y z
N MET A 1 5.30 10.88 -21.06
CA MET A 1 4.76 11.25 -19.73
C MET A 1 5.51 10.39 -18.72
N SER A 2 6.19 10.99 -17.75
CA SER A 2 6.99 10.26 -16.76
C SER A 2 6.11 9.77 -15.60
N ASN A 3 6.28 8.52 -15.17
CA ASN A 3 5.62 7.97 -13.99
C ASN A 3 6.64 7.80 -12.88
N PHE A 4 6.37 8.42 -11.74
CA PHE A 4 7.20 8.32 -10.54
C PHE A 4 6.51 7.42 -9.52
N THR A 5 7.32 6.63 -8.80
CA THR A 5 6.89 5.69 -7.77
C THR A 5 7.82 5.82 -6.58
N LEU A 6 7.26 5.75 -5.37
CA LEU A 6 8.04 5.77 -4.14
C LEU A 6 7.92 4.42 -3.44
N GLU A 7 9.04 3.89 -2.97
CA GLU A 7 9.09 2.66 -2.18
C GLU A 7 9.43 3.01 -0.73
N LEU A 8 8.70 2.40 0.20
CA LEU A 8 8.79 2.66 1.64
C LEU A 8 8.85 1.35 2.43
N GLU A 9 9.36 1.44 3.65
CA GLU A 9 9.34 0.35 4.62
C GLU A 9 8.41 0.72 5.78
N ALA A 10 7.45 -0.15 6.07
CA ALA A 10 6.54 0.05 7.20
C ALA A 10 7.23 -0.33 8.51
N MET A 11 7.07 0.49 9.55
CA MET A 11 7.62 0.18 10.86
C MET A 11 6.87 -1.00 11.53
N ALA A 12 7.60 -1.80 12.29
CA ALA A 12 6.98 -2.87 13.07
C ALA A 12 5.99 -2.30 14.10
N GLY A 13 4.81 -2.90 14.20
CA GLY A 13 3.79 -2.53 15.19
C GLY A 13 2.75 -1.51 14.70
N THR A 14 2.86 -0.98 13.48
CA THR A 14 1.78 -0.17 12.86
C THR A 14 0.66 -1.05 12.33
N SER A 15 -0.58 -0.54 12.32
CA SER A 15 -1.69 -1.25 11.67
C SER A 15 -1.59 -1.13 10.14
N ILE A 16 -2.13 -2.10 9.40
CA ILE A 16 -2.08 -2.06 7.94
C ILE A 16 -2.94 -0.90 7.39
N GLU A 17 -4.05 -0.59 8.05
CA GLU A 17 -4.90 0.55 7.70
C GLU A 17 -4.17 1.88 7.81
N ASP A 18 -3.39 2.08 8.88
CA ASP A 18 -2.61 3.30 9.08
C ASP A 18 -1.55 3.44 7.97
N VAL A 19 -0.81 2.37 7.70
CA VAL A 19 0.22 2.36 6.63
C VAL A 19 -0.40 2.65 5.26
N ILE A 20 -1.56 2.06 4.95
CA ILE A 20 -2.27 2.32 3.69
C ILE A 20 -2.74 3.78 3.63
N SER A 21 -3.27 4.32 4.73
CA SER A 21 -3.72 5.72 4.80
C SER A 21 -2.55 6.68 4.59
N GLU A 22 -1.43 6.46 5.27
CA GLU A 22 -0.21 7.27 5.11
C GLU A 22 0.35 7.18 3.69
N ALA A 23 0.41 5.99 3.12
CA ALA A 23 0.89 5.78 1.75
C ALA A 23 0.01 6.50 0.72
N LYS A 24 -1.32 6.44 0.89
CA LYS A 24 -2.29 7.16 0.06
C LYS A 24 -2.11 8.67 0.15
N ASP A 25 -2.00 9.21 1.35
CA ASP A 25 -1.83 10.64 1.59
C ASP A 25 -0.49 11.12 1.02
N LEU A 26 0.58 10.34 1.19
CA LEU A 26 1.88 10.64 0.63
C LEU A 26 1.88 10.60 -0.90
N ALA A 27 1.19 9.63 -1.51
CA ALA A 27 1.04 9.55 -2.96
C ALA A 27 0.36 10.82 -3.51
N GLY A 28 -0.67 11.31 -2.81
CA GLY A 28 -1.38 12.54 -3.16
C GLY A 28 -0.51 13.79 -3.01
N ARG A 29 0.22 13.91 -1.88
CA ARG A 29 1.11 15.05 -1.60
C ARG A 29 2.26 15.18 -2.58
N LEU A 30 2.83 14.05 -3.02
CA LEU A 30 3.95 14.02 -3.96
C LEU A 30 3.53 14.03 -5.43
N GLY A 31 2.22 13.91 -5.72
CA GLY A 31 1.72 13.84 -7.09
C GLY A 31 2.21 12.61 -7.86
N ILE A 32 2.51 11.51 -7.15
CA ILE A 32 3.02 10.26 -7.73
C ILE A 32 1.89 9.25 -7.98
N ALA A 33 2.12 8.30 -8.89
CA ALA A 33 1.07 7.36 -9.31
C ALA A 33 0.64 6.42 -8.17
N TYR A 34 1.59 5.94 -7.38
CA TYR A 34 1.37 5.07 -6.23
C TYR A 34 2.62 5.02 -5.33
N VAL A 35 2.42 4.60 -4.09
CA VAL A 35 3.46 4.21 -3.13
C VAL A 35 3.50 2.69 -3.04
N LYS A 36 4.71 2.14 -2.94
CA LYS A 36 4.97 0.71 -2.72
C LYS A 36 5.54 0.49 -1.33
N PHE A 37 5.16 -0.60 -0.69
CA PHE A 37 5.79 -1.06 0.55
C PHE A 37 5.56 -2.56 0.74
N ASP A 38 6.42 -3.19 1.51
CA ASP A 38 6.22 -4.56 2.00
C ASP A 38 5.63 -4.53 3.42
N PHE A 39 4.62 -5.36 3.65
CA PHE A 39 4.01 -5.51 4.97
C PHE A 39 3.74 -6.99 5.24
N ASN A 40 4.36 -7.54 6.30
CA ASN A 40 4.24 -8.95 6.68
C ASN A 40 4.45 -9.94 5.51
N GLY A 41 5.38 -9.64 4.60
CA GLY A 41 5.72 -10.47 3.45
C GLY A 41 4.76 -10.34 2.25
N VAL A 42 3.84 -9.37 2.27
CA VAL A 42 2.99 -9.00 1.13
C VAL A 42 3.42 -7.64 0.62
N SER A 43 3.83 -7.57 -0.65
CA SER A 43 4.11 -6.33 -1.34
C SER A 43 2.81 -5.65 -1.73
N MET A 44 2.65 -4.39 -1.33
CA MET A 44 1.47 -3.59 -1.62
C MET A 44 1.82 -2.40 -2.51
N SER A 45 0.90 -2.02 -3.40
CA SER A 45 0.94 -0.78 -4.17
C SER A 45 -0.34 0.00 -3.92
N ILE A 46 -0.23 1.19 -3.34
CA ILE A 46 -1.35 2.04 -2.95
C ILE A 46 -1.39 3.31 -3.80
N ARG A 47 -2.50 3.53 -4.49
CA ARG A 47 -2.76 4.73 -5.30
C ARG A 47 -3.38 5.84 -4.44
N GLN A 48 -3.33 7.06 -4.97
CA GLN A 48 -3.95 8.24 -4.36
C GLN A 48 -5.46 8.09 -4.10
N ARG A 49 -6.14 7.26 -4.91
CA ARG A 49 -7.60 7.06 -4.87
C ARG A 49 -8.00 5.73 -4.25
N SER A 50 -7.07 4.98 -3.68
CA SER A 50 -7.37 3.69 -3.05
C SER A 50 -8.32 3.88 -1.88
N ASP A 51 -9.30 2.98 -1.76
CA ASP A 51 -10.09 2.87 -0.55
C ASP A 51 -9.29 2.08 0.50
N VAL A 52 -9.19 2.64 1.71
CA VAL A 52 -8.34 2.07 2.76
C VAL A 52 -8.88 0.72 3.23
N LYS A 53 -10.20 0.58 3.35
CA LYS A 53 -10.83 -0.67 3.80
C LYS A 53 -10.69 -1.75 2.74
N GLU A 54 -10.98 -1.43 1.48
CA GLU A 54 -10.84 -2.37 0.37
C GLU A 54 -9.39 -2.86 0.24
N ALA A 55 -8.41 -1.96 0.34
CA ALA A 55 -7.00 -2.30 0.28
C ALA A 55 -6.57 -3.21 1.46
N ALA A 56 -7.03 -2.91 2.67
CA ALA A 56 -6.77 -3.74 3.85
C ALA A 56 -7.41 -5.14 3.73
N ASP A 57 -8.61 -5.24 3.15
CA ASP A 57 -9.28 -6.51 2.93
C ASP A 57 -8.57 -7.37 1.88
N LYS A 58 -8.09 -6.75 0.79
CA LYS A 58 -7.24 -7.43 -0.20
C LYS A 58 -5.93 -7.93 0.40
N PHE A 59 -5.32 -7.16 1.30
CA PHE A 59 -4.14 -7.59 2.04
C PHE A 59 -4.45 -8.83 2.91
N ARG A 60 -5.54 -8.81 3.67
CA ARG A 60 -5.97 -9.96 4.49
C ARG A 60 -6.25 -11.19 3.64
N GLU A 61 -6.86 -11.01 2.48
CA GLU A 61 -7.09 -12.09 1.52
C GLU A 61 -5.77 -12.66 0.98
N ALA A 62 -4.81 -11.79 0.63
CA ALA A 62 -3.50 -12.18 0.15
C ALA A 62 -2.72 -12.99 1.20
N LEU A 63 -2.76 -12.57 2.47
CA LEU A 63 -2.20 -13.35 3.58
C LEU A 63 -2.80 -14.76 3.66
N ARG A 64 -4.13 -14.89 3.56
CA ARG A 64 -4.83 -16.18 3.62
C ARG A 64 -4.50 -17.08 2.44
N LYS A 65 -4.35 -16.49 1.25
CA LYS A 65 -4.06 -17.21 0.00
C LYS A 65 -2.55 -17.34 -0.30
N SER A 66 -1.68 -16.93 0.63
CA SER A 66 -0.22 -16.88 0.44
C SER A 66 0.23 -16.13 -0.83
N HIS A 67 -0.54 -15.12 -1.24
CA HIS A 67 -0.17 -14.24 -2.35
C HIS A 67 0.82 -13.20 -1.87
N LYS A 68 1.85 -12.95 -2.68
CA LYS A 68 2.93 -12.01 -2.34
C LYS A 68 2.68 -10.56 -2.79
N PHE A 69 1.62 -10.30 -3.57
CA PHE A 69 1.41 -8.99 -4.20
C PHE A 69 -0.05 -8.55 -4.18
N VAL A 70 -0.30 -7.29 -3.82
CA VAL A 70 -1.62 -6.64 -3.83
C VAL A 70 -1.51 -5.24 -4.45
N VAL A 71 -2.44 -4.91 -5.34
CA VAL A 71 -2.57 -3.57 -5.92
C VAL A 71 -3.94 -3.01 -5.59
N ALA A 72 -3.98 -1.83 -5.00
CA ALA A 72 -5.19 -1.10 -4.66
C ALA A 72 -5.10 0.37 -5.09
#